data_AF-A0A9P4HD63-F1
#
_entry.id   AF-A0A9P4HD63-F1
#
_cell.length_a   1.000
_cell.length_b   1.000
_cell.length_c   1.000
_cell.angle_alpha   90.00
_cell.angle_beta   90.00
_cell.angle_gamma   90.00
#
_symmetry.space_group_name_H-M   'P 1'
#
loop_
_entity.id
_entity.type
_entity.pdbx_description
1 polymer ?
#
loop_
_entity_poly.entity_id
_entity_poly.type
_entity_poly.pdbx_seq_one_letter_code
_entity_poly.pdbx_strand_id
1 'polypeptide(L)' 'MPYIIYVPNIPQPYVTNDSRIYIDTKQWGWKCESRPFADPYCKAIRHEAEVRFEGERRAAQLEHY' A
#
# COMPACT_ATOMS: atom_id res chain seq x y z
N MET A 1 1.63 -10.50 -7.95
CA MET A 1 0.90 -9.29 -8.43
C MET A 1 0.72 -8.38 -7.22
N PRO A 2 1.21 -7.14 -7.24
CA PRO A 2 0.95 -6.20 -6.15
C PRO A 2 -0.53 -5.76 -6.13
N TYR A 3 -1.02 -5.57 -4.91
CA TYR A 3 -2.31 -4.99 -4.58
C TYR A 3 -2.11 -3.56 -4.13
N ILE A 4 -2.93 -2.66 -4.67
CA ILE A 4 -3.00 -1.25 -4.33
C ILE A 4 -4.27 -1.04 -3.53
N ILE A 5 -4.15 -0.54 -2.31
CA ILE A 5 -5.24 -0.33 -1.38
C ILE A 5 -5.36 1.17 -1.13
N TYR A 6 -6.51 1.75 -1.43
CA TYR A 6 -6.79 3.16 -1.15
C TYR A 6 -7.41 3.26 0.24
N VAL A 7 -6.57 3.55 1.23
CA VAL A 7 -6.99 3.68 2.62
C VAL A 7 -7.80 4.98 2.79
N PRO A 8 -9.00 4.94 3.37
CA PRO A 8 -9.80 6.15 3.60
C PRO A 8 -9.03 7.18 4.42
N ASN A 9 -9.16 8.46 4.06
CA ASN A 9 -8.49 9.59 4.71
C ASN A 9 -6.95 9.58 4.63
N ILE A 10 -6.35 8.63 3.90
CA ILE A 10 -4.92 8.64 3.60
C ILE A 10 -4.75 8.93 2.10
N PRO A 11 -4.07 10.03 1.74
CA PRO A 11 -3.89 10.42 0.35
C PRO A 11 -2.99 9.44 -0.43
N GLN A 12 -2.12 8.72 0.28
CA GLN A 12 -1.20 7.75 -0.29
C GLN A 12 -1.84 6.34 -0.32
N PRO A 13 -1.94 5.70 -1.49
CA PRO A 13 -2.36 4.31 -1.55
C PRO A 13 -1.27 3.39 -0.98
N TYR A 14 -1.72 2.35 -0.28
CA TYR A 14 -0.86 1.31 0.29
C TYR A 14 -0.62 0.21 -0.73
N VAL A 15 0.64 -0.22 -0.89
CA VAL A 15 1.00 -1.29 -1.82
C VAL A 15 1.45 -2.51 -1.04
N THR A 16 0.79 -3.65 -1.26
CA THR A 16 1.14 -4.91 -0.62
C THR A 16 1.12 -6.06 -1.61
N ASN A 17 1.93 -7.09 -1.35
CA ASN A 17 1.84 -8.37 -2.06
C ASN A 17 1.00 -9.40 -1.29
N ASP A 18 0.54 -9.07 -0.08
CA ASP A 18 -0.27 -9.97 0.75
C ASP A 18 -1.73 -9.95 0.29
N SER A 19 -2.21 -11.09 -0.20
CA SER A 19 -3.58 -11.24 -0.66
C SER A 19 -4.61 -11.21 0.48
N ARG A 20 -4.22 -11.51 1.72
CA ARG A 20 -5.12 -11.49 2.88
C ARG A 20 -5.59 -10.07 3.16
N ILE A 21 -4.64 -9.13 3.20
CA ILE A 21 -4.93 -7.70 3.37
C ILE A 21 -5.86 -7.20 2.26
N TYR A 22 -5.61 -7.61 1.01
CA TYR A 22 -6.48 -7.25 -0.12
C TYR A 22 -7.92 -7.75 0.08
N ILE A 23 -8.11 -8.99 0.55
CA ILE A 23 -9.45 -9.56 0.78
C ILE A 23 -10.16 -8.80 1.91
N ASP A 24 -9.48 -8.55 3.03
CA ASP A 24 -10.06 -7.87 4.19
C ASP A 24 -10.51 -6.45 3.84
N THR A 25 -9.64 -5.70 3.16
CA THR A 25 -9.93 -4.32 2.71
C THR A 25 -11.07 -4.27 1.70
N LYS A 26 -11.18 -5.28 0.82
CA LYS A 26 -12.35 -5.47 -0.05
C LYS A 26 -13.64 -5.69 0.75
N GLN A 27 -13.61 -6.49 1.82
CA GLN A 27 -14.77 -6.73 2.68
C GLN A 27 -15.18 -5.46 3.44
N TRP A 28 -14.22 -4.60 3.80
CA TRP A 28 -14.48 -3.29 4.39
C TRP A 28 -15.04 -2.27 3.39
N GLY A 29 -15.18 -2.64 2.10
CA GLY A 29 -15.67 -1.76 1.05
C GLY A 29 -14.65 -0.73 0.57
N TRP A 30 -13.37 -0.93 0.85
CA TRP A 30 -12.33 0.00 0.41
C TRP A 30 -12.04 -0.16 -1.08
N LYS A 31 -11.65 0.95 -1.72
CA LYS A 31 -11.20 0.88 -3.11
C LYS A 31 -9.87 0.14 -3.16
N CYS A 32 -9.83 -0.93 -3.96
CA CYS A 32 -8.64 -1.78 -4.12
C CYS A 32 -8.42 -2.12 -5.59
N GLU A 33 -7.17 -2.11 -6.05
CA GLU A 33 -6.78 -2.45 -7.42
C GLU A 33 -5.68 -3.52 -7.40
N SER A 34 -5.75 -4.51 -8.29
CA SER A 34 -4.66 -5.45 -8.52
C SER A 34 -3.98 -5.10 -9.84
N ARG A 35 -2.68 -4.82 -9.83
CA ARG A 35 -1.95 -4.45 -11.05
C ARG A 35 -0.71 -5.32 -11.24
N PRO A 36 -0.24 -5.52 -12.49
CA PRO A 36 1.04 -6.17 -12.75
C PRO A 36 2.20 -5.42 -12.10
N PHE A 37 3.25 -6.13 -11.71
CA PHE A 37 4.43 -5.51 -11.06
C PHE A 37 5.18 -4.55 -12.00
N ALA A 38 5.09 -4.78 -13.31
CA ALA A 38 5.69 -3.92 -14.32
C ALA A 38 4.90 -2.63 -14.58
N ASP A 39 3.70 -2.48 -13.99
CA ASP A 39 2.86 -1.31 -14.21
C ASP A 39 3.56 -0.02 -13.70
N PRO A 40 3.66 1.02 -14.55
CA PRO A 40 4.30 2.28 -14.18
C PRO A 40 3.70 2.93 -12.93
N TYR A 41 2.40 2.75 -12.69
CA TYR A 41 1.70 3.30 -11.53
C TYR A 41 2.16 2.66 -10.22
N CYS A 42 2.36 1.33 -10.20
CA CYS A 42 2.92 0.64 -9.03
C CYS A 42 4.33 1.10 -8.72
N LYS A 43 5.16 1.34 -9.75
CA LYS A 43 6.51 1.88 -9.58
C LYS A 43 6.48 3.30 -9.00
N ALA A 44 5.60 4.16 -9.51
CA ALA A 44 5.46 5.53 -9.04
C ALA A 44 5.06 5.59 -7.55
N ILE A 45 4.04 4.82 -7.13
CA ILE A 45 3.59 4.80 -5.73
C ILE A 45 4.70 4.31 -4.79
N ARG A 46 5.44 3.27 -5.19
CA ARG A 46 6.54 2.74 -4.38
C ARG A 46 7.69 3.74 -4.26
N HIS A 47 8.03 4.40 -5.36
CA HIS A 47 9.05 5.42 -5.36
C HIS A 47 8.66 6.61 -4.47
N GLU A 48 7.41 7.07 -4.53
CA GLU A 48 6.92 8.13 -3.62
C GLU A 48 6.96 7.70 -2.15
N ALA A 49 6.62 6.45 -1.84
CA ALA A 49 6.67 5.93 -0.47
C ALA A 49 8.11 5.84 0.07
N GLU A 50 9.08 5.47 -0.78
CA GLU A 50 10.51 5.48 -0.47
C GLU A 50 11.03 6.91 -0.25
N VAL A 51 10.72 7.84 -1.15
CA VAL A 51 11.15 9.25 -1.08
C VAL A 51 10.62 9.94 0.18
N ARG A 52 9.43 9.57 0.64
CA ARG A 52 8.81 10.13 1.86
C ARG A 52 9.29 9.47 3.16
N PHE A 53 10.23 8.52 3.11
CA PHE A 53 10.71 7.73 4.26
C PHE A 53 9.58 7.05 5.05
N GLU A 54 8.43 6.79 4.42
CA GLU A 54 7.29 6.21 5.14
C GLU A 54 7.55 4.75 5.54
N GLY A 55 8.45 4.07 4.85
CA GLY A 55 8.92 2.73 5.22
C GLY A 55 9.62 2.72 6.58
N GLU A 56 10.60 3.61 6.76
CA GLU A 56 11.34 3.76 8.01
C GLU A 56 10.45 4.29 9.14
N ARG A 57 9.57 5.26 8.84
CA ARG A 57 8.64 5.81 9.83
C ARG A 57 7.62 4.77 10.32
N ARG A 58 7.14 3.88 9.44
CA ARG A 58 6.26 2.76 9.82
C ARG A 58 7.02 1.69 10.61
N ALA A 59 8.25 1.35 10.23
CA ALA A 59 9.09 0.42 10.97
C ALA A 59 9.34 0.91 12.40
N ALA A 60 9.69 2.20 12.56
CA ALA A 60 9.88 2.83 13.86
C ALA A 60 8.59 2.86 14.71
N GLN A 61 7.41 3.01 14.09
CA GLN A 61 6.13 2.95 14.80
C GLN A 61 5.77 1.53 15.27
N LEU A 62 6.17 0.50 14.54
CA LEU A 62 5.96 -0.91 14.90
C LEU A 62 6.89 -1.37 16.03
N GLU A 63 8.12 -0.84 16.13
CA GLU A 63 9.02 -1.13 17.25
C GLU A 63 8.55 -0.52 18.58
N HIS A 64 7.65 0.47 18.52
CA HIS A 64 7.12 1.15 19.69
C HIS A 64 5.86 0.51 20.31
N TYR A 65 5.35 -0.59 19.72
CA TYR A 65 4.19 -1.36 20.19
C TYR A 65 4.57 -2.81 20.54
#